data_AF-A0AAX6NDB7-F1
#
_entry.id   AF-A0AAX6NDB7-F1
#
_cell.length_a   1.000
_cell.length_b   1.000
_cell.length_c   1.000
_cell.angle_alpha   90.00
_cell.angle_beta   90.00
_cell.angle_gamma   90.00
#
_symmetry.space_group_name_H-M   'P 1'
#
loop_
_entity.id
_entity.type
_entity.pdbx_description
1 polymer ?
#
loop_
_entity_poly.entity_id
_entity_poly.type
_entity_poly.pdbx_seq_one_letter_code
_entity_poly.pdbx_strand_id
1 'polypeptide(L)'
;MDISQIVSKLKSAHKKYEPVLETRSEIIEEEVTLLLKFVEKIYSFTTKKTINEKECVLIYMFPANDRDLISDDVYLSPDGYITYQVFNKAAYLEIVNNANIENGYVKVPIHYFLETVPLIKILKFFEKRPSILFDRAYETDELNEKRRSLIKQLKEIL
;
A
#
# COMPACT_ATOMS: atom_id res chain seq x y z
N MET A 1 -25.48 -24.43 31.96
CA MET A 1 -24.34 -24.31 31.03
C MET A 1 -23.08 -24.56 31.84
N ASP A 2 -22.35 -25.64 31.55
CA ASP A 2 -21.24 -26.09 32.40
C ASP A 2 -19.93 -25.36 32.03
N ILE A 3 -19.40 -24.59 32.99
CA ILE A 3 -18.15 -23.82 32.83
C ILE A 3 -16.97 -24.73 32.45
N SER A 4 -16.96 -25.98 32.92
CA SER A 4 -15.91 -26.95 32.62
C SER A 4 -15.86 -27.31 31.14
N GLN A 5 -17.03 -27.41 30.50
CA GLN A 5 -17.14 -27.67 29.07
C GLN A 5 -16.69 -26.46 28.23
N ILE A 6 -16.93 -25.24 28.70
CA ILE A 6 -16.46 -24.01 28.04
C ILE A 6 -14.92 -23.95 28.06
N VAL A 7 -14.32 -24.17 29.22
CA VAL A 7 -12.85 -24.17 29.37
C VAL A 7 -12.20 -25.24 28.50
N SER A 8 -12.76 -26.45 28.45
CA SER A 8 -12.23 -27.54 27.62
C SER A 8 -12.33 -27.23 26.11
N LYS A 9 -13.44 -26.64 25.66
CA LYS A 9 -13.62 -26.18 24.28
C LYS A 9 -12.66 -25.06 23.90
N LEU A 10 -12.46 -24.08 24.78
CA LEU A 10 -11.50 -22.99 24.57
C LEU A 10 -10.07 -23.51 24.44
N LYS A 11 -9.66 -24.41 25.35
CA LYS A 11 -8.33 -25.02 25.31
C LYS A 11 -8.10 -25.83 24.03
N SER A 12 -9.10 -26.59 23.59
CA SER A 12 -9.03 -27.36 22.34
C SER A 12 -8.98 -26.45 21.11
N ALA A 13 -9.73 -25.35 21.11
CA ALA A 13 -9.70 -24.35 20.05
C ALA A 13 -8.32 -23.67 19.96
N HIS A 14 -7.74 -23.26 21.09
CA HIS A 14 -6.39 -22.69 21.12
C HIS A 14 -5.34 -23.68 20.62
N LYS A 15 -5.39 -24.94 21.07
CA LYS A 15 -4.44 -25.97 20.61
C LYS A 15 -4.49 -26.19 19.08
N LYS A 16 -5.64 -25.96 18.45
CA LYS A 16 -5.78 -26.02 16.99
C LYS A 16 -5.35 -24.73 16.29
N TYR A 17 -5.51 -23.59 16.96
CA TYR A 17 -5.26 -22.26 16.38
C TYR A 17 -3.80 -21.83 16.46
N GLU A 18 -3.10 -22.10 17.57
CA GLU A 18 -1.69 -21.72 17.77
C GLU A 18 -0.78 -22.18 16.62
N PRO A 19 -0.81 -23.45 16.14
CA PRO A 19 0.03 -23.85 15.03
C PRO A 19 -0.27 -23.09 13.73
N VAL A 20 -1.53 -22.68 13.53
CA VAL A 20 -1.94 -21.89 12.36
C VAL A 20 -1.37 -20.48 12.44
N LEU A 21 -1.27 -19.90 13.64
CA LEU A 21 -0.62 -18.60 13.85
C LEU A 21 0.90 -18.68 13.63
N GLU A 22 1.54 -19.73 14.12
CA GLU A 22 2.98 -19.98 13.90
C GLU A 22 3.28 -20.09 12.40
N THR A 23 2.57 -20.97 11.68
CA THR A 23 2.71 -21.11 10.22
C THR A 23 2.42 -19.81 9.48
N ARG A 24 1.41 -19.03 9.93
CA ARG A 24 1.12 -17.72 9.32
C ARG A 24 2.29 -16.75 9.49
N SER A 25 2.93 -16.74 10.66
CA SER A 25 4.07 -15.86 10.93
C SER A 25 5.26 -16.23 10.05
N GLU A 26 5.56 -17.52 9.90
CA GLU A 26 6.61 -18.01 8.99
C GLU A 26 6.34 -17.62 7.53
N ILE A 27 5.11 -17.76 7.06
CA ILE A 27 4.71 -17.35 5.70
C ILE A 27 4.91 -15.85 5.51
N ILE A 28 4.53 -15.03 6.51
CA ILE A 28 4.68 -13.57 6.42
C ILE A 28 6.16 -13.18 6.32
N GLU A 29 7.06 -13.82 7.08
CA GLU A 29 8.50 -13.56 6.97
C GLU A 29 9.05 -13.87 5.55
N GLU A 30 8.56 -14.95 4.93
CA GLU A 30 8.90 -15.27 3.55
C GLU A 30 8.33 -14.22 2.58
N GLU A 31 7.08 -13.80 2.76
CA GLU A 31 6.46 -12.75 1.95
C GLU A 31 7.21 -11.41 2.08
N VAL A 32 7.63 -11.01 3.28
CA VAL A 32 8.47 -9.83 3.51
C VAL A 32 9.75 -9.92 2.70
N THR A 33 10.46 -11.05 2.82
CA THR A 33 11.73 -11.28 2.12
C THR A 33 11.56 -11.20 0.60
N LEU A 34 10.51 -11.81 0.06
CA LEU A 34 10.20 -11.79 -1.36
C LEU A 34 9.81 -10.40 -1.85
N LEU A 35 9.01 -9.66 -1.06
CA LEU A 35 8.61 -8.30 -1.39
C LEU A 35 9.80 -7.35 -1.48
N LEU A 36 10.71 -7.40 -0.50
CA LEU A 36 11.92 -6.56 -0.50
C LEU A 36 12.80 -6.84 -1.72
N LYS A 37 13.05 -8.12 -2.03
CA LYS A 37 13.79 -8.54 -3.24
C LYS A 37 13.10 -8.12 -4.53
N PHE A 38 11.78 -8.17 -4.57
CA PHE A 38 11.01 -7.74 -5.73
C PHE A 38 11.13 -6.23 -5.94
N VAL A 39 10.95 -5.44 -4.88
CA VAL A 39 11.05 -3.97 -4.92
C VAL A 39 12.45 -3.52 -5.36
N GLU A 40 13.50 -4.16 -4.88
CA GLU A 40 14.88 -3.91 -5.30
C GLU A 40 15.06 -4.03 -6.82
N LYS A 41 14.49 -5.08 -7.43
CA LYS A 41 14.58 -5.32 -8.88
C LYS A 41 13.87 -4.26 -9.72
N ILE A 42 12.81 -3.64 -9.19
CA ILE A 42 11.98 -2.67 -9.92
C ILE A 42 12.30 -1.22 -9.56
N TYR A 43 13.20 -0.99 -8.60
CA TYR A 43 13.43 0.31 -7.98
C TYR A 43 13.77 1.42 -8.98
N SER A 44 14.50 1.10 -10.05
CA SER A 44 14.97 2.08 -11.04
C SER A 44 13.88 2.64 -11.94
N PHE A 45 12.75 1.93 -12.11
CA PHE A 45 11.69 2.30 -13.05
C PHE A 45 10.29 2.37 -12.44
N THR A 46 10.14 2.03 -11.16
CA THR A 46 8.86 2.11 -10.46
C THR A 46 8.49 3.55 -10.07
N THR A 47 7.23 3.75 -9.70
CA THR A 47 6.75 5.03 -9.16
C THR A 47 7.26 5.24 -7.74
N LYS A 48 7.83 6.42 -7.48
CA LYS A 48 8.44 6.78 -6.19
C LYS A 48 7.93 8.12 -5.69
N LYS A 49 7.94 8.31 -4.37
CA LYS A 49 7.58 9.57 -3.70
C LYS A 49 8.51 9.81 -2.53
N THR A 50 9.00 11.04 -2.38
CA THR A 50 9.78 11.44 -1.20
C THR A 50 8.83 11.70 -0.03
N ILE A 51 8.95 10.91 1.04
CA ILE A 51 8.16 11.01 2.27
C ILE A 51 9.14 11.04 3.45
N ASN A 52 9.07 12.08 4.28
CA ASN A 52 9.98 12.27 5.43
C ASN A 52 11.46 12.03 5.04
N GLU A 53 11.90 12.73 3.98
CA GLU A 53 13.27 12.69 3.42
C GLU A 53 13.71 11.33 2.84
N LYS A 54 12.81 10.33 2.77
CA LYS A 54 13.08 9.01 2.21
C LYS A 54 12.39 8.84 0.86
N GLU A 55 13.08 8.25 -0.12
CA GLU A 55 12.49 7.85 -1.38
C GLU A 55 11.72 6.53 -1.19
N CYS A 56 10.39 6.62 -1.19
CA CYS A 56 9.51 5.48 -0.94
C CYS A 56 8.90 4.97 -2.25
N VAL A 57 8.77 3.65 -2.40
CA VAL A 57 8.25 2.99 -3.61
C VAL A 57 6.75 2.77 -3.47
N LEU A 58 5.95 3.14 -4.47
CA LEU A 58 4.52 2.80 -4.51
C LEU A 58 4.36 1.30 -4.72
N ILE A 59 3.82 0.59 -3.72
CA ILE A 59 3.67 -0.87 -3.77
C ILE A 59 2.22 -1.33 -3.87
N TYR A 60 1.26 -0.49 -3.50
CA TYR A 60 -0.15 -0.86 -3.49
C TYR A 60 -1.05 0.36 -3.56
N MET A 61 -2.30 0.16 -3.97
CA MET A 61 -3.35 1.15 -3.85
C MET A 61 -4.55 0.49 -3.19
N PHE A 62 -5.05 1.07 -2.10
CA PHE A 62 -6.27 0.61 -1.48
C PHE A 62 -7.46 0.76 -2.43
N PRO A 63 -8.37 -0.23 -2.47
CA PRO A 63 -9.58 -0.11 -3.27
C PRO A 63 -10.51 0.92 -2.63
N ALA A 64 -10.69 2.07 -3.28
CA ALA A 64 -11.63 3.15 -2.92
C ALA A 64 -11.91 3.25 -1.42
N ASN A 65 -10.94 3.73 -0.66
CA ASN A 65 -11.17 4.05 0.75
C ASN A 65 -12.04 5.30 0.87
N ASP A 66 -12.52 5.57 2.08
CA ASP A 66 -13.05 6.88 2.43
C ASP A 66 -11.93 7.92 2.26
N ARG A 67 -11.92 8.58 1.11
CA ARG A 67 -10.81 9.43 0.62
C ARG A 67 -10.56 10.64 1.52
N ASP A 68 -11.49 10.91 2.44
CA ASP A 68 -11.37 11.98 3.41
C ASP A 68 -10.54 11.58 4.65
N LEU A 69 -10.28 10.28 4.84
CA LEU A 69 -9.51 9.77 5.98
C LEU A 69 -8.03 9.56 5.65
N ILE A 70 -7.74 8.75 4.63
CA ILE A 70 -6.38 8.38 4.21
C ILE A 70 -6.26 8.36 2.68
N SER A 71 -5.04 8.48 2.19
CA SER A 71 -4.73 8.27 0.77
C SER A 71 -4.88 6.81 0.38
N ASP A 72 -5.35 6.59 -0.85
CA ASP A 72 -5.36 5.26 -1.47
C ASP A 72 -3.93 4.75 -1.73
N ASP A 73 -2.95 5.63 -1.92
CA ASP A 73 -1.57 5.26 -2.29
C ASP A 73 -0.77 4.73 -1.10
N VAL A 74 -0.21 3.54 -1.25
CA VAL A 74 0.59 2.85 -0.22
C VAL A 74 2.01 2.66 -0.67
N TYR A 75 2.95 3.18 0.12
CA TYR A 75 4.37 3.17 -0.18
C TYR A 75 5.16 2.30 0.79
N LEU A 76 6.23 1.69 0.30
CA LEU A 76 7.27 1.04 1.08
C LEU A 76 8.47 1.98 1.21
N SER A 77 8.88 2.25 2.45
CA SER A 77 10.07 3.03 2.77
C SER A 77 11.32 2.14 2.82
N PRO A 78 12.53 2.73 2.63
CA PRO A 78 13.79 1.99 2.69
C PRO A 78 14.08 1.31 4.03
N ASP A 79 13.51 1.83 5.13
CA ASP A 79 13.65 1.25 6.48
C ASP A 79 12.65 0.11 6.77
N GLY A 80 11.95 -0.40 5.75
CA GLY A 80 11.06 -1.56 5.89
C GLY A 80 9.70 -1.23 6.50
N TYR A 81 9.26 0.03 6.40
CA TYR A 81 7.95 0.46 6.86
C TYR A 81 7.02 0.75 5.69
N ILE A 82 5.75 0.46 5.91
CA ILE A 82 4.66 0.88 5.04
C ILE A 82 4.17 2.24 5.49
N THR A 83 3.95 3.11 4.51
CA THR A 83 3.50 4.47 4.74
C THR A 83 2.45 4.91 3.72
N TYR A 84 1.45 5.62 4.21
CA TYR A 84 0.40 6.26 3.43
C TYR A 84 -0.03 7.54 4.14
N GLN A 85 -0.56 8.49 3.37
CA GLN A 85 -0.95 9.79 3.89
C GLN A 85 -2.25 9.67 4.70
N VAL A 86 -2.31 10.36 5.83
CA VAL A 86 -3.47 10.51 6.70
C VAL A 86 -3.96 11.95 6.58
N PHE A 87 -5.15 12.15 6.02
CA PHE A 87 -5.74 13.48 5.83
C PHE A 87 -6.41 13.97 7.11
N ASN A 88 -7.16 13.10 7.78
CA ASN A 88 -7.81 13.40 9.05
C ASN A 88 -7.18 12.59 10.19
N LYS A 89 -6.13 13.15 10.80
CA LYS A 89 -5.40 12.49 11.90
C LYS A 89 -6.30 12.20 13.11
N ALA A 90 -7.24 13.09 13.44
CA ALA A 90 -8.10 12.93 14.60
C ALA A 90 -9.03 11.72 14.43
N ALA A 91 -9.80 11.68 13.34
CA ALA A 91 -10.69 10.56 13.03
C ALA A 91 -9.92 9.25 12.84
N TYR A 92 -8.72 9.30 12.25
CA TYR A 92 -7.89 8.12 12.08
C TYR A 92 -7.41 7.53 13.40
N LEU A 93 -7.05 8.38 14.37
CA LEU A 93 -6.66 7.94 15.71
C LEU A 93 -7.82 7.43 16.57
N GLU A 94 -9.09 7.65 16.18
CA GLU A 94 -10.23 6.98 16.82
C GLU A 94 -10.38 5.53 16.36
N ILE A 95 -9.82 5.20 15.19
CA ILE A 95 -9.85 3.86 14.59
C ILE A 95 -8.56 3.11 14.94
N VAL A 96 -7.41 3.79 14.88
CA VAL A 96 -6.08 3.24 15.14
C VAL A 96 -5.38 4.07 16.21
N ASN A 97 -5.80 3.86 17.46
CA ASN A 97 -5.42 4.69 18.63
C ASN A 97 -3.92 4.86 18.84
N ASN A 98 -3.11 3.88 18.44
CA ASN A 98 -1.65 3.87 18.63
C ASN A 98 -0.88 4.05 17.31
N ALA A 99 -1.51 4.61 16.27
CA ALA A 99 -0.84 4.82 15.01
C ALA A 99 0.35 5.78 15.15
N ASN A 100 1.52 5.34 14.68
CA ASN A 100 2.67 6.21 14.56
C ASN A 100 2.51 7.07 13.30
N ILE A 101 2.29 8.38 13.48
CA ILE A 101 2.05 9.31 12.37
C ILE A 101 3.07 10.46 12.43
N GLU A 102 3.90 10.55 11.40
CA GLU A 102 4.96 11.52 11.24
C GLU A 102 4.69 12.38 10.00
N ASN A 103 4.58 13.71 10.17
CA ASN A 103 4.30 14.68 9.11
C ASN A 103 3.08 14.32 8.23
N GLY A 104 2.04 13.75 8.83
CA GLY A 104 0.81 13.36 8.12
C GLY A 104 0.91 12.02 7.39
N TYR A 105 1.95 11.22 7.65
CA TYR A 105 2.10 9.89 7.09
C TYR A 105 2.19 8.85 8.20
N VAL A 106 1.47 7.74 8.06
CA VAL A 106 1.57 6.64 9.02
C VAL A 106 2.88 5.86 8.80
N LYS A 107 3.39 5.25 9.86
CA LYS A 107 4.52 4.33 9.84
C LYS A 107 4.11 2.98 10.41
N VAL A 108 3.91 2.00 9.52
CA VAL A 108 3.42 0.65 9.86
C VAL A 108 4.52 -0.38 9.55
N PRO A 109 4.87 -1.30 10.47
CA PRO A 109 5.81 -2.38 10.16
C PRO A 109 5.32 -3.23 8.98
N ILE A 110 6.22 -3.61 8.08
CA ILE A 110 5.87 -4.39 6.87
C ILE A 110 5.15 -5.70 7.19
N HIS A 111 5.54 -6.40 8.25
CA HIS A 111 4.88 -7.63 8.70
C HIS A 111 3.40 -7.41 9.01
N TYR A 112 3.09 -6.37 9.78
CA TYR A 112 1.71 -6.03 10.13
C TYR A 112 0.87 -5.66 8.91
N PHE A 113 1.47 -5.00 7.92
CA PHE A 113 0.77 -4.71 6.68
C PHE A 113 0.46 -5.99 5.89
N LEU A 114 1.42 -6.90 5.75
CA LEU A 114 1.25 -8.17 5.02
C LEU A 114 0.25 -9.12 5.69
N GLU A 115 0.01 -8.98 7.00
CA GLU A 115 -1.11 -9.67 7.65
C GLU A 115 -2.47 -9.33 7.02
N THR A 116 -2.62 -8.13 6.46
CA THR A 116 -3.88 -7.61 5.89
C THR A 116 -3.88 -7.59 4.36
N VAL A 117 -2.73 -7.27 3.76
CA VAL A 117 -2.51 -7.18 2.32
C VAL A 117 -1.42 -8.17 1.93
N PRO A 118 -1.77 -9.44 1.62
CA PRO A 118 -0.78 -10.45 1.28
C PRO A 118 -0.04 -10.10 0.00
N LEU A 119 1.18 -10.63 -0.16
CA LEU A 119 2.06 -10.36 -1.30
C LEU A 119 1.38 -10.56 -2.65
N ILE A 120 0.50 -11.55 -2.78
CA ILE A 120 -0.25 -11.81 -4.01
C ILE A 120 -1.10 -10.60 -4.48
N LYS A 121 -1.65 -9.80 -3.55
CA LYS A 121 -2.40 -8.59 -3.91
C LYS A 121 -1.49 -7.49 -4.43
N ILE A 122 -0.29 -7.37 -3.84
CA ILE A 122 0.75 -6.43 -4.26
C ILE A 122 1.23 -6.79 -5.67
N LEU A 123 1.52 -8.07 -5.93
CA LEU A 123 1.95 -8.52 -7.25
C LEU A 123 0.87 -8.28 -8.33
N LYS A 124 -0.41 -8.50 -8.00
CA LYS A 124 -1.53 -8.16 -8.90
C LYS A 124 -1.65 -6.66 -9.18
N PHE A 125 -1.28 -5.81 -8.23
CA PHE A 125 -1.21 -4.37 -8.46
C PHE A 125 -0.13 -4.04 -9.51
N PHE A 126 1.07 -4.62 -9.38
CA PHE A 126 2.14 -4.44 -10.35
C PHE A 126 1.83 -5.04 -11.72
N GLU A 127 1.16 -6.19 -11.77
CA GLU A 127 0.73 -6.84 -13.02
C GLU A 127 -0.20 -5.94 -13.86
N LYS A 128 -1.08 -5.18 -13.21
CA LYS A 128 -2.00 -4.24 -13.87
C LYS A 128 -1.36 -2.89 -14.22
N ARG A 129 -0.18 -2.58 -13.67
CA ARG A 129 0.40 -1.25 -13.80
C ARG A 129 0.83 -0.89 -15.22
N PRO A 130 1.43 -1.79 -16.03
CA PRO A 130 1.81 -1.47 -17.40
C PRO A 130 0.64 -0.96 -18.25
N SER A 131 -0.51 -1.64 -18.24
CA SER A 131 -1.67 -1.21 -19.04
C SER A 131 -2.14 0.19 -18.65
N ILE A 132 -2.25 0.47 -17.35
CA ILE A 132 -2.63 1.80 -16.83
C ILE A 132 -1.63 2.88 -17.29
N LEU A 133 -0.33 2.56 -17.31
CA LEU A 133 0.70 3.51 -17.75
C LEU A 133 0.64 3.75 -19.26
N PHE A 134 0.38 2.72 -20.07
CA PHE A 134 0.19 2.87 -21.51
C PHE A 134 -1.05 3.70 -21.85
N ASP A 135 -2.17 3.44 -21.18
CA ASP A 135 -3.41 4.21 -21.38
C ASP A 135 -3.19 5.69 -21.05
N ARG A 136 -2.55 5.99 -19.91
CA ARG A 136 -2.19 7.37 -19.53
C ARG A 136 -1.24 8.03 -20.51
N ALA A 137 -0.28 7.28 -21.06
CA ALA A 137 0.65 7.81 -22.05
C ALA A 137 -0.09 8.22 -23.33
N TYR A 138 -1.00 7.38 -23.81
CA TYR A 138 -1.84 7.67 -24.97
C TYR A 138 -2.71 8.91 -24.77
N GLU A 139 -3.43 8.99 -23.64
CA GLU A 139 -4.26 10.15 -23.29
C GLU A 139 -3.44 11.45 -23.21
N THR A 140 -2.24 11.37 -22.62
CA THR A 140 -1.34 12.53 -22.48
C THR A 140 -0.81 13.01 -23.83
N ASP A 141 -0.49 12.08 -24.74
CA ASP A 141 -0.03 12.39 -26.09
C ASP A 141 -1.12 13.12 -26.89
N GLU A 142 -2.36 12.61 -26.86
CA GLU A 142 -3.51 13.25 -27.51
C GLU A 142 -3.74 14.68 -26.96
N LEU A 143 -3.63 14.86 -25.65
CA LEU A 143 -3.73 16.17 -24.99
C LEU A 143 -2.63 17.13 -25.43
N ASN A 144 -1.40 16.63 -25.59
CA ASN A 144 -0.26 17.43 -26.04
C ASN A 144 -0.42 17.89 -27.48
N GLU A 145 -0.95 17.04 -28.37
CA GLU A 145 -1.26 17.43 -29.76
C GLU A 145 -2.32 18.54 -29.81
N LYS A 146 -3.39 18.41 -29.02
CA LYS A 146 -4.41 19.47 -28.89
C LYS A 146 -3.80 20.79 -28.40
N ARG A 147 -2.93 20.74 -27.38
CA ARG A 147 -2.23 21.93 -26.86
C ARG A 147 -1.32 22.56 -27.91
N ARG A 148 -0.54 21.76 -28.64
CA ARG A 148 0.35 22.25 -29.71
C ARG A 148 -0.43 22.96 -30.81
N SER A 149 -1.56 22.37 -31.23
CA SER A 149 -2.45 22.97 -32.22
C SER A 149 -3.00 24.33 -31.76
N LEU A 150 -3.51 24.41 -30.52
CA LEU A 150 -4.01 25.66 -29.93
C LEU A 150 -2.91 26.73 -29.84
N ILE A 151 -1.71 26.36 -29.37
CA ILE A 151 -0.58 27.29 -29.28
C ILE A 151 -0.22 27.85 -30.66
N LYS A 152 -0.24 27.00 -31.70
CA LYS A 152 0.01 27.43 -33.07
C LYS A 152 -1.04 28.44 -33.54
N GLN A 153 -2.32 28.14 -33.34
CA GLN A 153 -3.41 29.06 -33.69
C GLN A 153 -3.29 30.41 -32.96
N LEU A 154 -2.98 30.39 -31.66
CA LEU A 154 -2.83 31.62 -30.88
C LEU A 154 -1.65 32.48 -31.37
N LYS A 155 -0.53 31.85 -31.75
CA LYS A 155 0.64 32.56 -32.33
C LYS A 155 0.37 33.18 -33.70
N GLU A 156 -0.64 32.73 -34.42
CA GLU A 156 -1.04 33.31 -35.70
C GLU A 156 -1.96 34.53 -35.51
N ILE A 157 -2.59 34.66 -34.34
CA ILE A 157 -3.55 35.72 -34.01
C ILE A 157 -2.90 36.87 -33.20
N LEU A 158 -1.94 36.54 -32.33
CA LEU A 158 -1.18 37.47 -31.50
C LEU A 158 0.11 37.91 -32.17
#